data_AF-A0A2R7JSU9-F1
#
_entry.id   AF-A0A2R7JSU9-F1
#
_cell.length_a   1.000
_cell.length_b   1.000
_cell.length_c   1.000
_cell.angle_alpha   90.00
_cell.angle_beta   90.00
_cell.angle_gamma   90.00
#
_symmetry.space_group_name_H-M   'P 1'
#
loop_
_entity.id
_entity.type
_entity.pdbx_description
1 polymer ?
#
loop_
_entity_poly.entity_id
_entity_poly.type
_entity_poly.pdbx_seq_one_letter_code
_entity_poly.pdbx_strand_id
1 'polypeptide(L)'
;RTHGHAGVLSVGCDTPILDADLLSRLGKAKRATFVTDAPIIGYWPSAHYDALIAHLATDPRRSMRGWTTAIGADPIALPRPIPNVNTPEDLALLSRSD
;
A
#
# COMPACT_ATOMS: atom_id res chain seq x y z
N ARG A 1 12.64 8.59 -11.42
CA ARG A 1 12.43 9.40 -12.65
C ARG A 1 13.24 8.87 -13.85
N THR A 2 14.43 8.31 -13.63
CA THR A 2 15.36 7.79 -14.66
C THR A 2 14.77 6.78 -15.65
N HIS A 3 13.79 5.96 -15.25
CA HIS A 3 13.19 4.92 -16.10
C HIS A 3 11.80 5.28 -16.67
N GLY A 4 11.30 6.49 -16.43
CA GLY A 4 10.04 6.97 -17.03
C GLY A 4 8.73 6.34 -16.49
N HIS A 5 8.77 5.55 -15.42
CA HIS A 5 7.56 4.97 -14.84
C HIS A 5 6.64 6.03 -14.20
N ALA A 6 5.34 5.91 -14.46
CA ALA A 6 4.31 6.83 -13.94
C ALA A 6 4.11 6.74 -12.42
N GLY A 7 4.37 5.58 -11.82
CA GLY A 7 4.23 5.36 -10.39
C GLY A 7 4.62 3.94 -9.99
N VAL A 8 4.45 3.65 -8.71
CA VAL A 8 4.72 2.35 -8.07
C VAL A 8 3.42 1.79 -7.52
N LEU A 9 3.17 0.51 -7.78
CA LEU A 9 2.17 -0.27 -7.04
C LEU A 9 2.91 -1.14 -6.02
N SER A 10 2.60 -0.98 -4.74
CA SER A 10 3.24 -1.73 -3.66
C SER A 10 2.25 -2.64 -2.94
N VAL A 11 2.75 -3.78 -2.48
CA VAL A 11 2.03 -4.83 -1.77
C VAL A 11 2.97 -5.42 -0.71
N GLY A 12 2.44 -5.79 0.46
CA GLY A 12 3.20 -6.49 1.49
C GLY A 12 3.46 -7.94 1.08
N CYS A 13 4.70 -8.43 1.20
CA CYS A 13 5.01 -9.83 0.91
C CYS A 13 4.38 -10.81 1.90
N ASP A 14 3.91 -10.29 3.04
CA ASP A 14 3.22 -10.95 4.14
C ASP A 14 1.68 -11.00 3.95
N THR A 15 1.17 -10.48 2.83
CA THR A 15 -0.26 -10.49 2.46
C THR A 15 -0.54 -11.43 1.28
N PRO A 16 -0.53 -12.77 1.48
CA PRO A 16 -0.57 -13.73 0.37
C PRO A 16 -1.92 -13.83 -0.35
N ILE A 17 -3.01 -13.36 0.28
CA ILE A 17 -4.36 -13.43 -0.27
C ILE A 17 -4.84 -12.01 -0.57
N LEU A 18 -4.91 -11.67 -1.86
CA LEU A 18 -5.34 -10.35 -2.34
C LEU A 18 -6.43 -10.49 -3.40
N ASP A 19 -7.40 -9.59 -3.32
CA ASP A 19 -8.46 -9.49 -4.31
C ASP A 19 -7.89 -8.94 -5.64
N ALA A 20 -8.12 -9.66 -6.74
CA ALA A 20 -7.72 -9.23 -8.06
C ALA A 20 -8.41 -7.92 -8.49
N ASP A 21 -9.64 -7.66 -8.03
CA ASP A 21 -10.34 -6.41 -8.31
C ASP A 21 -9.64 -5.22 -7.62
N LEU A 22 -9.16 -5.41 -6.39
CA LEU A 22 -8.35 -4.41 -5.69
C LEU A 22 -7.09 -4.06 -6.48
N LEU A 23 -6.36 -5.06 -6.97
CA LEU A 23 -5.15 -4.84 -7.77
C LEU A 23 -5.47 -4.12 -9.09
N SER A 24 -6.57 -4.50 -9.76
CA SER A 24 -7.06 -3.85 -10.98
C SER A 24 -7.42 -2.38 -10.73
N ARG A 25 -8.10 -2.09 -9.61
CA ARG A 25 -8.48 -0.73 -9.19
C ARG A 25 -7.24 0.12 -8.91
N LEU A 26 -6.26 -0.41 -8.16
CA LEU A 26 -5.01 0.28 -7.87
C LEU A 26 -4.17 0.52 -9.15
N GLY A 27 -4.09 -0.46 -10.05
CA GLY A 27 -3.36 -0.32 -11.31
C GLY A 27 -3.95 0.72 -12.28
N LYS A 28 -5.24 1.02 -12.15
CA LYS A 28 -5.92 2.06 -12.94
C LYS A 28 -5.91 3.44 -12.27
N ALA A 29 -5.54 3.52 -11.00
CA ALA A 29 -5.53 4.77 -10.25
C ALA A 29 -4.59 5.80 -10.91
N LYS A 30 -5.00 7.06 -10.86
CA LYS A 30 -4.22 8.20 -11.39
C LYS A 30 -3.62 9.05 -10.27
N ARG A 31 -4.29 9.07 -9.12
CA ARG A 31 -3.89 9.74 -7.89
C ARG A 31 -3.28 8.72 -6.94
N ALA A 32 -2.55 9.19 -5.92
CA ALA A 32 -2.11 8.32 -4.84
C ALA A 32 -3.32 7.69 -4.17
N THR A 33 -3.32 6.36 -4.02
CA THR A 33 -4.47 5.61 -3.49
C THR A 33 -3.96 4.45 -2.66
N PHE A 34 -4.55 4.21 -1.49
CA PHE A 34 -4.04 3.22 -0.54
C PHE A 34 -5.16 2.47 0.19
N VAL A 35 -4.86 1.29 0.73
CA VAL A 35 -5.80 0.54 1.59
C VAL A 35 -5.70 1.03 3.02
N THR A 36 -6.82 1.44 3.62
CA THR A 36 -6.85 2.07 4.95
C THR A 36 -6.28 1.18 6.07
N ASP A 37 -6.55 -0.12 6.00
CA ASP A 37 -6.13 -1.10 7.01
C ASP A 37 -4.72 -1.65 6.75
N ALA A 38 -4.19 -1.48 5.54
CA ALA A 38 -2.84 -1.86 5.14
C ALA A 38 -2.21 -0.74 4.29
N PRO A 39 -1.77 0.39 4.89
CA PRO A 39 -1.37 1.58 4.13
C PRO A 39 -0.14 1.43 3.24
N ILE A 40 0.60 0.31 3.35
CA ILE A 40 1.67 -0.07 2.43
C ILE A 40 1.13 -0.59 1.09
N ILE A 41 -0.14 -1.00 1.02
CA ILE A 41 -0.79 -1.48 -0.19
C ILE A 41 -1.42 -0.30 -0.90
N GLY A 42 -0.88 0.07 -2.06
CA GLY A 42 -1.32 1.26 -2.75
C GLY A 42 -0.63 1.53 -4.07
N TYR A 43 -1.14 2.53 -4.78
CA TYR A 43 -0.52 3.14 -5.95
C TYR A 43 0.04 4.51 -5.58
N TRP A 44 1.29 4.76 -5.99
CA TRP A 44 2.06 5.94 -5.65
C TRP A 44 2.62 6.59 -6.91
N PRO A 45 2.02 7.70 -7.40
CA PRO A 45 2.56 8.43 -8.55
C PRO A 45 4.00 8.90 -8.31
N SER A 46 4.86 8.74 -9.32
CA SER A 46 6.27 9.18 -9.30
C SER A 46 6.41 10.71 -9.12
N ALA A 47 5.33 11.46 -9.36
CA ALA A 47 5.26 12.89 -9.10
C ALA A 47 5.49 13.26 -7.62
N HIS A 48 5.16 12.37 -6.68
CA HIS A 48 5.33 12.60 -5.25
C HIS A 48 6.74 12.31 -4.72
N TYR A 49 7.71 11.98 -5.59
CA TYR A 49 9.07 11.63 -5.18
C TYR A 49 9.72 12.67 -4.26
N ASP A 50 9.71 13.95 -4.64
CA ASP A 50 10.36 15.00 -3.85
C ASP A 50 9.67 15.18 -2.48
N ALA A 51 8.34 15.07 -2.44
CA ALA A 51 7.57 15.09 -1.20
C ALA A 51 7.89 13.88 -0.30
N LEU A 52 8.13 12.69 -0.88
CA LEU A 52 8.52 11.51 -0.12
C LEU A 52 9.89 11.68 0.54
N ILE A 53 10.87 12.21 -0.21
CA ILE A 53 12.20 12.49 0.34
C ILE A 53 12.11 13.49 1.50
N ALA A 54 11.32 14.56 1.34
CA ALA A 54 11.08 15.52 2.42
C ALA A 54 10.42 14.86 3.65
N HIS A 55 9.36 14.06 3.45
CA HIS A 55 8.68 13.33 4.53
C HIS A 55 9.64 12.42 5.30
N LEU A 56 10.47 11.65 4.59
CA LEU A 56 11.46 10.75 5.20
C LEU A 56 12.57 11.48 5.97
N ALA A 57 12.91 12.70 5.58
CA ALA A 57 13.88 13.52 6.29
C ALA A 57 13.29 14.13 7.58
N THR A 58 11.99 14.39 7.62
CA THR A 58 11.32 15.06 8.75
C THR A 58 10.63 14.12 9.73
N ASP A 59 10.16 12.95 9.28
CA ASP A 59 9.44 11.98 10.12
C ASP A 59 10.36 10.81 10.53
N PRO A 60 10.88 10.79 11.77
CA PRO A 60 11.77 9.72 12.23
C PRO A 60 11.07 8.36 12.31
N ARG A 61 9.72 8.32 12.38
CA ARG A 61 8.94 7.08 12.40
C ARG A 61 8.61 6.56 11.02
N ARG A 62 8.81 7.36 9.96
CA ARG A 62 8.51 7.01 8.56
C ARG A 62 7.10 6.44 8.41
N SER A 63 6.13 7.10 9.06
CA SER A 63 4.76 6.59 9.17
C SER A 63 4.06 6.62 7.81
N MET A 64 3.55 5.47 7.35
CA MET A 64 2.74 5.41 6.14
C MET A 64 1.42 6.19 6.27
N ARG A 65 0.81 6.22 7.46
CA ARG A 65 -0.40 7.04 7.70
C ARG A 65 -0.07 8.54 7.68
N GLY A 66 1.11 8.92 8.19
CA GLY A 66 1.61 10.29 8.09
C GLY A 66 1.85 10.66 6.63
N TRP A 67 2.48 9.76 5.87
CA TRP A 67 2.74 9.94 4.44
C TRP A 67 1.46 10.11 3.63
N THR A 68 0.47 9.22 3.78
CA THR A 68 -0.80 9.31 3.04
C THR A 68 -1.56 10.59 3.34
N THR A 69 -1.49 11.08 4.58
CA THR A 69 -2.03 12.38 4.99
C THR A 69 -1.27 13.53 4.31
N ALA A 70 0.06 13.49 4.31
CA ALA A 70 0.90 14.56 3.77
C ALA A 70 0.67 14.82 2.28
N ILE A 71 0.37 13.78 1.50
CA ILE A 71 0.10 13.90 0.05
C ILE A 71 -1.39 13.94 -0.31
N GLY A 72 -2.29 13.82 0.67
CA GLY A 72 -3.73 13.75 0.42
C GLY A 72 -4.13 12.53 -0.43
N ALA A 73 -3.58 11.36 -0.11
CA ALA A 73 -3.88 10.12 -0.82
C ALA A 73 -5.33 9.66 -0.60
N ASP A 74 -5.92 9.07 -1.64
CA ASP A 74 -7.31 8.61 -1.61
C ASP A 74 -7.41 7.25 -0.89
N PRO A 75 -8.23 7.11 0.17
CA PRO A 75 -8.35 5.86 0.91
C PRO A 75 -9.29 4.86 0.20
N ILE A 76 -8.94 3.57 0.31
CA ILE A 76 -9.78 2.43 -0.03
C ILE A 76 -10.12 1.71 1.26
N ALA A 77 -11.40 1.74 1.64
CA ALA A 77 -11.95 0.85 2.63
C ALA A 77 -12.34 -0.48 1.98
N LEU A 78 -11.97 -1.58 2.62
CA LEU A 78 -12.34 -2.93 2.20
C LEU A 78 -13.43 -3.48 3.13
N PRO A 79 -14.32 -4.35 2.63
CA PRO A 79 -15.36 -4.95 3.47
C PRO A 79 -14.79 -5.88 4.54
N ARG A 80 -13.57 -6.40 4.33
CA ARG A 80 -12.82 -7.22 5.27
C ARG A 80 -11.33 -6.81 5.22
N PRO A 81 -10.61 -6.82 6.34
CA PRO A 81 -9.17 -6.59 6.34
C PRO A 81 -8.43 -7.62 5.48
N ILE A 82 -7.31 -7.20 4.91
CA ILE A 82 -6.39 -8.12 4.22
C ILE A 82 -5.66 -8.95 5.29
N PRO A 83 -5.69 -10.29 5.21
CA PRO A 83 -4.97 -11.13 6.16
C PRO A 83 -3.47 -10.90 6.03
N ASN A 84 -2.81 -10.65 7.16
CA ASN A 84 -1.37 -10.49 7.24
C ASN A 84 -0.74 -11.65 8.03
N VAL A 85 0.33 -12.23 7.48
CA VAL A 85 1.09 -13.34 8.09
C VAL A 85 2.30 -12.77 8.83
N ASN A 86 2.21 -12.70 10.16
CA ASN A 86 3.33 -12.29 11.01
C ASN A 86 4.05 -13.51 11.61
N THR A 87 3.33 -14.62 11.81
CA THR A 87 3.87 -15.85 12.39
C THR A 87 3.53 -17.09 11.55
N PRO A 88 4.23 -18.22 11.74
CA PRO A 88 3.88 -19.49 11.09
C PRO A 88 2.45 -19.96 11.40
N GLU A 89 1.92 -19.65 12.59
CA GLU A 89 0.54 -19.98 12.97
C GLU A 89 -0.49 -19.23 12.12
N ASP A 90 -0.23 -17.96 11.79
CA ASP A 90 -1.07 -17.17 10.87
C ASP A 90 -1.15 -17.86 9.51
N LEU A 91 -0.01 -18.30 8.97
CA LEU A 91 0.06 -19.00 7.69
C LEU A 91 -0.73 -20.32 7.74
N ALA A 92 -0.60 -21.07 8.84
CA ALA A 92 -1.33 -22.32 9.02
C ALA A 92 -2.86 -22.11 9.13
N LEU A 93 -3.32 -20.96 9.64
CA LEU A 93 -4.75 -20.61 9.65
C LEU A 93 -5.27 -20.34 8.23
N LEU A 94 -4.46 -19.73 7.37
CA LEU A 94 -4.82 -19.45 5.99
C LEU A 94 -4.92 -20.72 5.14
N SER A 95 -3.98 -21.66 5.28
CA SER A 95 -3.98 -22.91 4.51
C SER A 95 -5.12 -23.88 4.85
N ARG A 96 -5.84 -23.64 5.97
CA ARG A 96 -7.03 -24.40 6.36
C ARG A 96 -8.34 -23.79 5.84
N SER A 97 -8.26 -22.63 5.20
CA SER A 97 -9.43 -21.85 4.73
C SER A 97 -9.66 -21.95 3.21
N ASP A 98 -8.81 -22.72 2.50
CA ASP A 98 -8.97 -23.13 1.10
C ASP A 98 -9.78 -24.44 1.01
#